data_AF-A0A8T5A2U0-F1
#
_entry.id   AF-A0A8T5A2U0-F1
#
_cell.length_a   1.000
_cell.length_b   1.000
_cell.length_c   1.000
_cell.angle_alpha   90.00
_cell.angle_beta   90.00
_cell.angle_gamma   90.00
#
_symmetry.space_group_name_H-M   'P 1'
#
loop_
_entity.id
_entity.type
_entity.pdbx_description
1 polymer ?
#
loop_
_entity_poly.entity_id
_entity_poly.type
_entity_poly.pdbx_seq_one_letter_code
_entity_poly.pdbx_strand_id
1 'polypeptide(L)'
;SATLTSPAISGNGAGLQESVSILVGNIILDLDYEEMASVLRVPDEKFRDKIARSMRDWVTSLRRELGYAPSPEEVKRVYSSAFQEILGVRLLRGEPTTMEWRIFQEEVKPRHTSREWLYMESPKAGEGRAVKIAGDVKVAEVDYKAKKLIRVRAEIKGSKILSINIRGDFFAVPKEAVGRLEEMLTGLELERGPVSNAVERFYRDSGAQILGVEPRDLINAVLKLKEHL
;
A
#
# COMPACT_ATOMS: atom_id res chain seq x y z
N SER A 1 -14.48 3.48 18.97
CA SER A 1 -13.73 4.11 17.88
C SER A 1 -12.26 3.79 18.09
N ALA A 2 -11.77 2.69 17.50
CA ALA A 2 -10.38 2.28 17.67
C ALA A 2 -9.59 2.82 16.48
N THR A 3 -8.87 3.93 16.70
CA THR A 3 -7.89 4.44 15.75
C THR A 3 -6.78 3.37 15.67
N LEU A 4 -6.74 2.59 14.58
CA LEU A 4 -5.65 1.67 14.30
C LEU A 4 -4.36 2.49 14.07
N THR A 5 -3.64 2.76 15.14
CA THR A 5 -2.32 3.42 15.16
C THR A 5 -1.17 2.41 15.20
N SER A 6 -1.47 1.11 15.30
CA SER A 6 -0.47 0.04 15.27
C SER A 6 -0.21 -0.45 13.84
N PRO A 7 1.03 -0.81 13.49
CA PRO A 7 1.33 -1.53 12.25
C PRO A 7 0.49 -2.81 12.11
N ALA A 8 0.13 -3.16 10.88
CA ALA A 8 -0.61 -4.38 10.59
C ALA A 8 0.30 -5.61 10.69
N ILE A 9 -0.15 -6.65 11.41
CA ILE A 9 0.56 -7.95 11.53
C ILE A 9 -0.12 -9.07 10.73
N SER A 10 -1.28 -8.77 10.14
CA SER A 10 -2.15 -9.71 9.45
C SER A 10 -2.96 -8.98 8.38
N GLY A 11 -3.23 -9.66 7.26
CA GLY A 11 -4.22 -9.29 6.26
C GLY A 11 -5.35 -10.31 6.28
N ASN A 12 -6.60 -9.82 6.25
CA ASN A 12 -7.78 -10.67 6.27
C ASN A 12 -8.68 -10.35 5.07
N GLY A 13 -9.31 -11.36 4.51
CA GLY A 13 -10.37 -11.29 3.51
C GLY A 13 -11.55 -12.12 3.96
N ALA A 14 -12.76 -11.65 3.69
CA ALA A 14 -13.98 -12.37 4.00
C ALA A 14 -14.88 -12.44 2.77
N GLY A 15 -15.60 -13.54 2.62
CA GLY A 15 -16.58 -13.76 1.58
C GLY A 15 -17.78 -14.53 2.11
N LEU A 16 -18.95 -14.28 1.51
CA LEU A 16 -20.14 -15.07 1.75
C LEU A 16 -20.41 -15.88 0.48
N GLN A 17 -20.39 -17.21 0.60
CA GLN A 17 -20.81 -18.11 -0.46
C GLN A 17 -22.08 -18.80 0.02
N GLU A 18 -23.21 -18.44 -0.59
CA GLU A 18 -24.55 -18.92 -0.18
C GLU A 18 -24.82 -18.69 1.31
N SER A 19 -24.83 -19.74 2.12
CA SER A 19 -25.02 -19.71 3.57
C SER A 19 -23.72 -19.82 4.38
N VAL A 20 -22.57 -19.92 3.71
CA VAL A 20 -21.26 -20.13 4.34
C VAL A 20 -20.46 -18.83 4.33
N SER A 21 -20.12 -18.34 5.52
CA SER A 21 -19.17 -17.24 5.70
C SER A 21 -17.75 -17.79 5.76
N ILE A 22 -16.90 -17.34 4.86
CA ILE A 22 -15.49 -17.71 4.80
C ILE A 22 -14.68 -16.48 5.22
N LEU A 23 -13.90 -16.62 6.29
CA LEU A 23 -12.88 -15.65 6.70
C LEU A 23 -11.51 -16.29 6.52
N VAL A 24 -10.70 -15.73 5.63
CA VAL A 24 -9.31 -16.15 5.40
C VAL A 24 -8.39 -15.03 5.80
N GLY A 25 -7.32 -15.36 6.50
CA GLY A 25 -6.29 -14.40 6.85
C GLY A 25 -4.93 -15.04 6.95
N ASN A 26 -3.92 -14.18 7.03
CA ASN A 26 -2.56 -14.58 7.38
C ASN A 26 -2.12 -13.91 8.67
N ILE A 27 -1.07 -14.46 9.27
CA ILE A 27 -0.30 -13.79 10.31
C ILE A 27 1.16 -13.79 9.89
N ILE A 28 1.82 -12.64 10.01
CA ILE A 28 3.18 -12.45 9.57
C ILE A 28 4.11 -12.89 10.71
N LEU A 29 4.72 -14.07 10.58
CA LEU A 29 5.67 -14.57 11.58
C LEU A 29 6.98 -13.76 11.54
N ASP A 30 7.46 -13.52 10.33
CA ASP A 30 8.69 -12.80 10.04
C ASP A 30 8.62 -12.15 8.67
N LEU A 31 9.40 -11.09 8.44
CA LEU A 31 9.33 -10.30 7.21
C LEU A 31 10.64 -9.59 6.89
N ASP A 32 11.13 -9.78 5.67
CA ASP A 32 12.20 -8.96 5.07
C ASP A 32 11.58 -7.91 4.14
N TYR A 33 11.62 -6.65 4.55
CA TYR A 33 10.94 -5.55 3.85
C TYR A 33 11.61 -5.23 2.51
N GLU A 34 12.92 -5.39 2.42
CA GLU A 34 13.74 -5.15 1.25
C GLU A 34 13.50 -6.23 0.19
N GLU A 35 13.47 -7.51 0.60
CA GLU A 35 13.14 -8.62 -0.29
C GLU A 35 11.71 -8.49 -0.83
N MET A 36 10.73 -8.17 0.02
CA MET A 36 9.35 -7.91 -0.40
C MET A 36 9.25 -6.78 -1.43
N ALA A 37 9.98 -5.69 -1.25
CA ALA A 37 9.98 -4.59 -2.20
C ALA A 37 10.66 -4.98 -3.53
N SER A 38 11.63 -5.90 -3.50
CA SER A 38 12.38 -6.36 -4.68
C SER A 38 11.55 -7.22 -5.65
N VAL A 39 10.59 -8.00 -5.14
CA VAL A 39 9.73 -8.86 -5.96
C VAL A 39 8.61 -8.09 -6.66
N LEU A 40 8.34 -6.85 -6.23
CA LEU A 40 7.40 -5.97 -6.90
C LEU A 40 8.02 -5.44 -8.19
N ARG A 41 7.25 -5.50 -9.29
CA ARG A 41 7.68 -5.01 -10.60
C ARG A 41 7.69 -3.48 -10.65
N VAL A 42 8.71 -2.88 -10.02
CA VAL A 42 8.95 -1.43 -10.01
C VAL A 42 10.33 -1.12 -10.59
N PRO A 43 10.43 -0.20 -11.57
CA PRO A 43 11.68 0.02 -12.31
C PRO A 43 12.68 0.94 -11.60
N ASP A 44 12.23 1.79 -10.67
CA ASP A 44 13.05 2.81 -10.02
C ASP A 44 13.43 2.38 -8.59
N GLU A 45 14.72 2.41 -8.29
CA GLU A 45 15.28 2.01 -7.00
C GLU A 45 14.74 2.88 -5.86
N LYS A 46 14.62 4.19 -6.06
CA LYS A 46 14.09 5.08 -5.02
C LYS A 46 12.62 4.79 -4.72
N PHE A 47 11.83 4.34 -5.71
CA PHE A 47 10.43 3.98 -5.50
C PHE A 47 10.34 2.73 -4.64
N ARG A 48 11.22 1.76 -4.92
CA ARG A 48 11.39 0.54 -4.12
C ARG A 48 11.79 0.86 -2.69
N ASP A 49 12.76 1.75 -2.47
CA ASP A 49 13.16 2.18 -1.12
C ASP A 49 12.00 2.80 -0.34
N LYS A 50 11.18 3.61 -1.02
CA LYS A 50 9.99 4.23 -0.41
C LYS A 50 8.94 3.19 -0.05
N ILE A 51 8.75 2.15 -0.88
CA ILE A 51 7.87 1.02 -0.55
C ILE A 51 8.40 0.26 0.67
N ALA A 52 9.68 -0.13 0.68
CA ALA A 52 10.27 -0.88 1.78
C ALA A 52 10.15 -0.12 3.11
N ARG A 53 10.42 1.20 3.09
CA ARG A 53 10.23 2.06 4.26
C ARG A 53 8.78 2.12 4.71
N SER A 54 7.84 2.36 3.78
CA SER A 54 6.42 2.42 4.12
C SER A 54 5.91 1.07 4.68
N MET A 55 6.34 -0.06 4.11
CA MET A 55 6.05 -1.38 4.68
C MET A 55 6.62 -1.52 6.09
N ARG A 56 7.83 -1.04 6.36
CA ARG A 56 8.42 -1.06 7.71
C ARG A 56 7.65 -0.18 8.70
N ASP A 57 7.06 0.91 8.26
CA ASP A 57 6.30 1.81 9.13
C ASP A 57 4.89 1.26 9.42
N TRP A 58 4.28 0.55 8.46
CA TRP A 58 2.86 0.15 8.52
C TRP A 58 2.60 -1.35 8.64
N VAL A 59 3.61 -2.20 8.47
CA VAL A 59 3.50 -3.66 8.57
C VAL A 59 4.53 -4.18 9.57
N THR A 60 4.10 -5.04 10.49
CA THR A 60 4.96 -5.69 11.48
C THR A 60 4.88 -7.22 11.38
N SER A 61 5.69 -7.90 12.17
CA SER A 61 5.76 -9.34 12.28
C SER A 61 5.82 -9.77 13.75
N LEU A 62 5.49 -11.03 14.05
CA LEU A 62 5.62 -11.55 15.41
C LEU A 62 7.08 -11.49 15.88
N ARG A 63 8.06 -11.73 15.00
CA ARG A 63 9.47 -11.55 15.34
C ARG A 63 9.77 -10.15 15.84
N ARG A 64 9.26 -9.13 15.15
CA ARG A 64 9.54 -7.73 15.50
C ARG A 64 8.91 -7.33 16.83
N GLU A 65 7.69 -7.77 17.10
CA GLU A 65 6.97 -7.42 18.32
C GLU A 65 7.39 -8.24 19.54
N LEU A 66 7.72 -9.53 19.36
CA LEU A 66 8.07 -10.45 20.45
C LEU A 66 9.58 -10.63 20.65
N GLY A 67 10.40 -10.20 19.69
CA GLY A 67 11.84 -10.47 19.64
C GLY A 67 12.20 -11.86 19.10
N TYR A 68 11.22 -12.72 18.82
CA TYR A 68 11.42 -14.05 18.22
C TYR A 68 10.22 -14.43 17.33
N ALA A 69 10.45 -15.26 16.33
CA ALA A 69 9.38 -15.82 15.49
C ALA A 69 8.87 -17.14 16.13
N PRO A 70 7.64 -17.21 16.66
CA PRO A 70 7.09 -18.46 17.16
C PRO A 70 6.84 -19.44 16.03
N SER A 71 6.74 -20.74 16.35
CA SER A 71 6.45 -21.75 15.34
C SER A 71 5.01 -21.67 14.83
N PRO A 72 4.72 -22.09 13.59
CA PRO A 72 3.35 -22.17 13.10
C PRO A 72 2.42 -22.99 14.00
N GLU A 73 2.93 -24.05 14.64
CA GLU A 73 2.18 -24.92 15.55
C GLU A 73 1.79 -24.19 16.83
N GLU A 74 2.72 -23.41 17.40
CA GLU A 74 2.46 -22.58 18.57
C GLU A 74 1.38 -21.54 18.27
N VAL A 75 1.51 -20.84 17.15
CA VAL A 75 0.54 -19.84 16.71
C VAL A 75 -0.84 -20.47 16.52
N LYS A 76 -0.94 -21.61 15.82
CA LYS A 76 -2.20 -22.35 15.63
C LYS A 76 -2.84 -22.74 16.96
N ARG A 77 -2.04 -23.21 17.93
CA ARG A 77 -2.53 -23.61 19.25
C ARG A 77 -3.09 -22.41 20.03
N VAL A 78 -2.35 -21.29 20.05
CA VAL A 78 -2.78 -20.06 20.73
C VAL A 78 -4.06 -19.52 20.09
N TYR A 79 -4.09 -19.41 18.76
CA TYR A 79 -5.28 -18.98 18.01
C TYR A 79 -6.50 -19.86 18.30
N SER A 80 -6.35 -21.18 18.21
CA SER A 80 -7.46 -22.12 18.46
C SER A 80 -7.98 -22.01 19.90
N SER A 81 -7.10 -21.78 20.87
CA SER A 81 -7.49 -21.61 22.28
C SER A 81 -8.26 -20.30 22.48
N ALA A 82 -7.74 -19.20 21.95
CA ALA A 82 -8.37 -17.88 22.03
C ALA A 82 -9.75 -17.85 21.33
N PHE A 83 -9.89 -18.46 20.15
CA PHE A 83 -11.17 -18.53 19.45
C PHE A 83 -12.23 -19.30 20.25
N GLN A 84 -11.84 -20.43 20.85
CA GLN A 84 -12.77 -21.21 21.68
C GLN A 84 -13.22 -20.44 22.91
N GLU A 85 -12.31 -19.75 23.58
CA GLU A 85 -12.60 -18.93 24.75
C GLU A 85 -13.50 -17.74 24.40
N ILE A 86 -13.14 -16.94 23.39
CA ILE A 86 -13.85 -15.72 23.01
C ILE A 86 -15.25 -16.03 22.48
N LEU A 87 -15.39 -17.08 21.66
CA LEU A 87 -16.67 -17.42 21.03
C LEU A 87 -17.51 -18.40 21.88
N GLY A 88 -16.94 -18.96 22.96
CA GLY A 88 -17.62 -19.98 23.77
C GLY A 88 -17.91 -21.27 23.00
N VAL A 89 -17.06 -21.63 22.04
CA VAL A 89 -17.23 -22.81 21.18
C VAL A 89 -16.16 -23.85 21.44
N ARG A 90 -16.39 -25.09 20.98
CA ARG A 90 -15.37 -26.13 20.91
C ARG A 90 -14.98 -26.34 19.45
N LEU A 91 -13.70 -26.18 19.15
CA LEU A 91 -13.17 -26.50 17.82
C LEU A 91 -12.89 -27.99 17.74
N LEU A 92 -13.42 -28.63 16.70
CA LEU A 92 -13.15 -30.02 16.38
C LEU A 92 -12.21 -30.07 15.17
N ARG A 93 -11.08 -30.77 15.33
CA ARG A 93 -10.15 -30.96 14.22
C ARG A 93 -10.77 -31.94 13.22
N GLY A 94 -11.07 -31.42 12.04
CA GLY A 94 -11.41 -32.23 10.86
C GLY A 94 -10.18 -32.47 9.98
N GLU A 95 -10.26 -33.48 9.13
CA GLU A 95 -9.34 -33.69 8.02
C GLU A 95 -10.16 -33.73 6.72
N PRO A 96 -9.60 -33.29 5.57
CA PRO A 96 -10.30 -33.41 4.31
C PRO A 96 -10.61 -34.88 4.02
N THR A 97 -11.85 -35.16 3.65
CA THR A 97 -12.33 -36.46 3.21
C THR A 97 -11.65 -36.88 1.91
N THR A 98 -11.73 -38.18 1.59
CA THR A 98 -11.24 -38.71 0.30
C THR A 98 -11.85 -37.99 -0.90
N MET A 99 -13.13 -37.58 -0.80
CA MET A 99 -13.80 -36.83 -1.86
C MET A 99 -13.25 -35.40 -1.98
N GLU A 100 -13.08 -34.69 -0.87
CA GLU A 100 -12.51 -33.34 -0.88
C GLU A 100 -11.07 -33.35 -1.41
N TRP A 101 -10.27 -34.35 -1.02
CA TRP A 101 -8.93 -34.54 -1.59
C TRP A 101 -8.97 -34.80 -3.09
N ARG A 102 -9.92 -35.60 -3.58
CA ARG A 102 -10.09 -35.86 -5.00
C ARG A 102 -10.39 -34.58 -5.76
N ILE A 103 -11.38 -33.81 -5.33
CA ILE A 103 -11.76 -32.52 -5.92
C ILE A 103 -10.55 -31.58 -5.90
N PHE A 104 -9.80 -31.52 -4.80
CA PHE A 104 -8.60 -30.69 -4.72
C PHE A 104 -7.55 -31.08 -5.77
N GLN A 105 -7.25 -32.38 -5.92
CA GLN A 105 -6.21 -32.84 -6.84
C GLN A 105 -6.63 -32.82 -8.31
N GLU A 106 -7.88 -33.16 -8.62
CA GLU A 106 -8.38 -33.31 -9.98
C GLU A 106 -8.90 -31.97 -10.55
N GLU A 107 -9.40 -31.06 -9.72
CA GLU A 107 -10.05 -29.83 -10.17
C GLU A 107 -9.37 -28.55 -9.66
N VAL A 108 -9.26 -28.39 -8.33
CA VAL A 108 -8.83 -27.12 -7.72
C VAL A 108 -7.36 -26.83 -8.02
N LYS A 109 -6.47 -27.76 -7.72
CA LYS A 109 -5.02 -27.59 -7.88
C LYS A 109 -4.64 -27.37 -9.35
N PRO A 110 -5.06 -28.20 -10.32
CA PRO A 110 -4.71 -27.99 -11.73
C PRO A 110 -5.15 -26.62 -12.24
N ARG A 111 -6.35 -26.17 -11.88
CA ARG A 111 -6.85 -24.84 -12.22
C ARG A 111 -5.99 -23.74 -11.59
N HIS A 112 -5.80 -23.75 -10.27
CA HIS A 112 -5.13 -22.66 -9.55
C HIS A 112 -3.61 -22.60 -9.78
N THR A 113 -3.00 -23.66 -10.32
CA THR A 113 -1.60 -23.65 -10.76
C THR A 113 -1.45 -23.50 -12.27
N SER A 114 -2.56 -23.40 -13.03
CA SER A 114 -2.51 -23.24 -14.47
C SER A 114 -1.95 -21.86 -14.85
N ARG A 115 -1.31 -21.77 -16.02
CA ARG A 115 -0.86 -20.48 -16.56
C ARG A 115 -2.03 -19.52 -16.78
N GLU A 116 -3.16 -20.04 -17.26
CA GLU A 116 -4.36 -19.23 -17.47
C GLU A 116 -4.77 -18.54 -16.17
N TRP A 117 -4.81 -19.27 -15.05
CA TRP A 117 -5.13 -18.72 -13.73
C TRP A 117 -4.05 -17.76 -13.20
N LEU A 118 -2.78 -18.17 -13.24
CA LEU A 118 -1.67 -17.38 -12.68
C LEU A 118 -1.40 -16.07 -13.45
N TYR A 119 -1.74 -16.02 -14.73
CA TYR A 119 -1.53 -14.86 -15.60
C TYR A 119 -2.84 -14.25 -16.11
N MET A 120 -3.98 -14.51 -15.43
CA MET A 120 -5.25 -13.87 -15.77
C MET A 120 -5.05 -12.36 -15.89
N GLU A 121 -5.53 -11.77 -16.99
CA GLU A 121 -5.39 -10.34 -17.23
C GLU A 121 -6.07 -9.56 -16.10
N SER A 122 -5.25 -8.86 -15.32
CA SER A 122 -5.76 -7.83 -14.43
C SER A 122 -6.19 -6.62 -15.28
N PRO A 123 -7.18 -5.82 -14.83
CA PRO A 123 -7.51 -4.56 -15.49
C PRO A 123 -6.22 -3.78 -15.73
N LYS A 124 -6.02 -3.29 -16.96
CA LYS A 124 -4.83 -2.51 -17.33
C LYS A 124 -4.66 -1.39 -16.30
N ALA A 125 -3.56 -1.44 -15.54
CA ALA A 125 -3.17 -0.34 -14.68
C ALA A 125 -3.06 0.91 -15.56
N GLY A 126 -3.80 1.97 -15.22
CA GLY A 126 -3.75 3.25 -15.92
C GLY A 126 -2.34 3.87 -15.89
N GLU A 127 -2.18 5.06 -16.50
CA GLU A 127 -0.91 5.77 -16.47
C GLU A 127 -0.48 6.13 -15.03
N GLY A 128 0.46 5.37 -14.49
CA GLY A 128 1.09 5.60 -13.18
C GLY A 128 1.19 4.33 -12.36
N ARG A 129 1.69 4.43 -11.12
CA ARG A 129 2.05 3.26 -10.31
C ARG A 129 1.53 3.44 -8.91
N ALA A 130 0.79 2.47 -8.39
CA ALA A 130 0.43 2.46 -6.98
C ALA A 130 0.53 1.07 -6.38
N VAL A 131 1.05 1.02 -5.16
CA VAL A 131 1.19 -0.19 -4.36
C VAL A 131 0.43 0.05 -3.05
N LYS A 132 -0.52 -0.83 -2.76
CA LYS A 132 -1.20 -0.86 -1.46
C LYS A 132 -0.24 -1.47 -0.43
N ILE A 133 -0.05 -0.78 0.69
CA ILE A 133 0.87 -1.19 1.75
C ILE A 133 0.11 -1.91 2.86
N ALA A 134 -0.80 -1.21 3.54
CA ALA A 134 -1.63 -1.76 4.60
C ALA A 134 -2.89 -0.91 4.76
N GLY A 135 -4.05 -1.55 5.04
CA GLY A 135 -5.31 -0.81 5.24
C GLY A 135 -5.65 0.11 4.06
N ASP A 136 -5.71 1.42 4.31
CA ASP A 136 -5.92 2.50 3.34
C ASP A 136 -4.62 3.22 2.92
N VAL A 137 -3.45 2.70 3.32
CA VAL A 137 -2.14 3.25 2.98
C VAL A 137 -1.69 2.74 1.61
N LYS A 138 -1.32 3.68 0.73
CA LYS A 138 -0.80 3.44 -0.62
C LYS A 138 0.46 4.27 -0.85
N VAL A 139 1.42 3.72 -1.60
CA VAL A 139 2.52 4.47 -2.20
C VAL A 139 2.25 4.59 -3.68
N ALA A 140 2.12 5.82 -4.18
CA ALA A 140 1.79 6.11 -5.57
C ALA A 140 2.86 7.00 -6.24
N GLU A 141 3.06 6.82 -7.53
CA GLU A 141 3.89 7.65 -8.40
C GLU A 141 3.14 7.95 -9.70
N VAL A 142 3.09 9.22 -10.06
CA VAL A 142 2.47 9.72 -11.28
C VAL A 142 3.43 10.63 -12.03
N ASP A 143 3.35 10.55 -13.36
CA ASP A 143 4.02 11.47 -14.27
C ASP A 143 2.99 12.44 -14.87
N TYR A 144 3.30 13.73 -14.80
CA TYR A 144 2.54 14.82 -15.38
C TYR A 144 3.44 15.59 -16.36
N LYS A 145 3.03 15.63 -17.63
CA LYS A 145 3.76 16.34 -18.69
C LYS A 145 3.16 17.74 -18.88
N ALA A 146 3.89 18.76 -18.43
CA ALA A 146 3.65 20.15 -18.80
C ALA A 146 4.63 20.55 -19.93
N LYS A 147 5.13 21.79 -19.94
CA LYS A 147 6.33 22.15 -20.73
C LYS A 147 7.58 21.39 -20.24
N LYS A 148 7.57 20.98 -18.97
CA LYS A 148 8.54 20.13 -18.30
C LYS A 148 7.85 18.92 -17.68
N LEU A 149 8.56 17.82 -17.49
CA LEU A 149 8.09 16.64 -16.79
C LEU A 149 8.07 16.91 -15.29
N ILE A 150 6.94 16.62 -14.65
CA ILE A 150 6.77 16.63 -13.20
C ILE A 150 6.40 15.21 -12.78
N ARG A 151 7.25 14.58 -11.98
CA ARG A 151 7.02 13.30 -11.33
C ARG A 151 6.67 13.54 -9.88
N VAL A 152 5.50 13.08 -9.47
CA VAL A 152 5.03 13.18 -8.09
C VAL A 152 4.98 11.78 -7.50
N ARG A 153 5.66 11.59 -6.38
CA ARG A 153 5.61 10.36 -5.59
C ARG A 153 5.06 10.68 -4.22
N ALA A 154 4.05 9.95 -3.76
CA ALA A 154 3.43 10.19 -2.48
C ALA A 154 3.13 8.89 -1.74
N GLU A 155 3.17 8.98 -0.42
CA GLU A 155 2.55 8.02 0.47
C GLU A 155 1.25 8.63 0.99
N ILE A 156 0.14 7.93 0.81
CA ILE A 156 -1.21 8.45 1.04
C ILE A 156 -1.94 7.47 1.95
N LYS A 157 -2.66 7.99 2.93
CA LYS A 157 -3.56 7.22 3.80
C LYS A 157 -4.98 7.73 3.61
N GLY A 158 -5.83 6.95 2.95
CA GLY A 158 -7.15 7.41 2.52
C GLY A 158 -7.02 8.58 1.53
N SER A 159 -7.43 9.78 1.94
CA SER A 159 -7.25 11.03 1.18
C SER A 159 -6.08 11.88 1.68
N LYS A 160 -5.43 11.53 2.80
CA LYS A 160 -4.39 12.36 3.42
C LYS A 160 -3.00 12.06 2.89
N ILE A 161 -2.26 13.09 2.49
CA ILE A 161 -0.87 12.98 2.05
C ILE A 161 0.02 12.80 3.29
N LEU A 162 0.60 11.62 3.48
CA LEU A 162 1.53 11.35 4.59
C LEU A 162 2.94 11.85 4.28
N SER A 163 3.36 11.75 3.02
CA SER A 163 4.57 12.37 2.52
C SER A 163 4.48 12.50 1.00
N ILE A 164 5.19 13.47 0.44
CA ILE A 164 5.22 13.72 -0.99
C ILE A 164 6.61 14.15 -1.43
N ASN A 165 7.02 13.71 -2.61
CA ASN A 165 8.22 14.15 -3.29
C ASN A 165 7.88 14.54 -4.73
N ILE A 166 8.31 15.74 -5.13
CA ILE A 166 8.08 16.32 -6.44
C ILE A 166 9.43 16.46 -7.13
N ARG A 167 9.57 15.81 -8.29
CA ARG A 167 10.79 15.83 -9.10
C ARG A 167 10.44 16.03 -10.57
N GLY A 168 11.46 16.20 -11.40
CA GLY A 168 11.26 16.47 -12.81
C GLY A 168 12.51 16.95 -13.49
N ASP A 169 12.38 17.39 -14.74
CA ASP A 169 13.43 18.03 -15.54
C ASP A 169 13.29 19.58 -15.57
N PHE A 170 12.64 20.13 -14.53
CA PHE A 170 12.48 21.56 -14.29
C PHE A 170 13.57 22.10 -13.35
N PHE A 171 13.76 23.42 -13.37
CA PHE A 171 14.70 24.12 -12.50
C PHE A 171 13.94 25.03 -11.54
N ALA A 172 14.18 24.88 -10.24
CA ALA A 172 13.64 25.74 -9.19
C ALA A 172 14.71 26.71 -8.68
N VAL A 173 14.33 27.97 -8.48
CA VAL A 173 15.18 29.01 -7.91
C VAL A 173 14.44 29.62 -6.70
N PRO A 174 14.98 29.49 -5.47
CA PRO A 174 16.16 28.70 -5.09
C PRO A 174 15.92 27.19 -5.23
N LYS A 175 17.00 26.39 -5.30
CA LYS A 175 16.92 24.93 -5.57
C LYS A 175 16.15 24.18 -4.48
N GLU A 176 16.22 24.67 -3.25
CA GLU A 176 15.59 24.10 -2.06
C GLU A 176 14.10 24.42 -1.96
N ALA A 177 13.57 25.28 -2.85
CA ALA A 177 12.17 25.72 -2.79
C ALA A 177 11.19 24.54 -2.92
N VAL A 178 11.51 23.53 -3.73
CA VAL A 178 10.64 22.36 -3.92
C VAL A 178 10.44 21.59 -2.61
N GLY A 179 11.48 21.48 -1.77
CA GLY A 179 11.37 20.82 -0.47
C GLY A 179 10.38 21.52 0.46
N ARG A 180 10.36 22.87 0.45
CA ARG A 180 9.36 23.64 1.20
C ARG A 180 7.93 23.38 0.70
N LEU A 181 7.73 23.25 -0.61
CA LEU A 181 6.43 22.88 -1.16
C LEU A 181 6.01 21.46 -0.72
N GLU A 182 6.94 20.51 -0.73
CA GLU A 182 6.70 19.13 -0.26
C GLU A 182 6.28 19.10 1.22
N GLU A 183 6.95 19.89 2.08
CA GLU A 183 6.60 20.06 3.49
C GLU A 183 5.20 20.68 3.65
N MET A 184 4.87 21.72 2.88
CA MET A 184 3.56 22.38 2.93
C MET A 184 2.42 21.47 2.48
N LEU A 185 2.66 20.57 1.53
CA LEU A 185 1.67 19.60 1.04
C LEU A 185 1.52 18.40 1.97
N THR A 186 2.55 18.09 2.76
CA THR A 186 2.52 16.98 3.72
C THR A 186 1.50 17.25 4.83
N GLY A 187 0.64 16.26 5.09
CA GLY A 187 -0.45 16.35 6.05
C GLY A 187 -1.75 16.94 5.51
N LEU A 188 -1.80 17.42 4.27
CA LEU A 188 -3.01 17.93 3.64
C LEU A 188 -3.88 16.81 3.06
N GLU A 189 -5.16 17.12 2.88
CA GLU A 189 -6.08 16.31 2.08
C GLU A 189 -5.75 16.46 0.58
N LEU A 190 -5.73 15.34 -0.15
CA LEU A 190 -5.52 15.27 -1.60
C LEU A 190 -6.79 15.72 -2.34
N GLU A 191 -7.14 16.98 -2.12
CA GLU A 191 -8.29 17.65 -2.69
C GLU A 191 -7.87 18.97 -3.32
N ARG A 192 -8.61 19.41 -4.35
CA ARG A 192 -8.23 20.60 -5.13
C ARG A 192 -8.07 21.84 -4.27
N GLY A 193 -8.98 22.08 -3.31
CA GLY A 193 -8.93 23.26 -2.43
C GLY A 193 -7.63 23.34 -1.60
N PRO A 194 -7.37 22.36 -0.70
CA PRO A 194 -6.16 22.33 0.11
C PRO A 194 -4.87 22.39 -0.71
N VAL A 195 -4.78 21.61 -1.79
CA VAL A 195 -3.59 21.56 -2.67
C VAL A 195 -3.36 22.90 -3.37
N SER A 196 -4.39 23.49 -3.98
CA SER A 196 -4.28 24.81 -4.62
C SER A 196 -3.83 25.88 -3.63
N ASN A 197 -4.44 25.93 -2.45
CA ASN A 197 -4.09 26.92 -1.42
C ASN A 197 -2.62 26.79 -1.00
N ALA A 198 -2.12 25.57 -0.83
CA ALA A 198 -0.72 25.32 -0.48
C ALA A 198 0.24 25.76 -1.60
N VAL A 199 -0.06 25.43 -2.86
CA VAL A 199 0.76 25.83 -4.01
C VAL A 199 0.78 27.36 -4.18
N GLU A 200 -0.37 28.02 -4.10
CA GLU A 200 -0.46 29.48 -4.21
C GLU A 200 0.30 30.18 -3.08
N ARG A 201 0.13 29.70 -1.85
CA ARG A 201 0.87 30.20 -0.70
C ARG A 201 2.38 29.97 -0.85
N PHE A 202 2.79 28.83 -1.37
CA PHE A 202 4.20 28.55 -1.65
C PHE A 202 4.81 29.62 -2.57
N TYR A 203 4.16 29.95 -3.69
CA TYR A 203 4.68 30.99 -4.60
C TYR A 203 4.69 32.39 -3.96
N ARG A 204 3.67 32.70 -3.15
CA ARG A 204 3.55 34.00 -2.46
C ARG A 204 4.63 34.18 -1.38
N ASP A 205 4.82 33.17 -0.54
CA ASP A 205 5.64 33.26 0.67
C ASP A 205 7.13 33.00 0.36
N SER A 206 7.44 32.21 -0.66
CA SER A 206 8.83 31.84 -0.98
C SER A 206 9.46 32.70 -2.09
N GLY A 207 8.64 33.37 -2.92
CA GLY A 207 9.10 34.06 -4.13
C GLY A 207 9.77 33.12 -5.14
N ALA A 208 9.63 31.80 -4.97
CA ALA A 208 10.33 30.82 -5.78
C ALA A 208 9.81 30.82 -7.22
N GLN A 209 10.74 30.57 -8.15
CA GLN A 209 10.43 30.42 -9.57
C GLN A 209 10.76 29.00 -10.00
N ILE A 210 9.80 28.33 -10.64
CA ILE A 210 10.02 27.02 -11.26
C ILE A 210 9.92 27.20 -12.77
N LEU A 211 11.06 27.11 -13.45
CA LEU A 211 11.16 27.38 -14.88
C LEU A 211 10.45 26.28 -15.68
N GLY A 212 9.49 26.70 -16.50
CA GLY A 212 8.73 25.79 -17.37
C GLY A 212 7.61 25.00 -16.65
N VAL A 213 7.28 25.37 -15.41
CA VAL A 213 6.19 24.77 -14.64
C VAL A 213 5.35 25.89 -14.04
N GLU A 214 4.06 25.91 -14.38
CA GLU A 214 3.13 26.88 -13.81
C GLU A 214 2.49 26.32 -12.52
N PRO A 215 1.97 27.18 -11.62
CA PRO A 215 1.30 26.72 -10.40
C PRO A 215 0.19 25.68 -10.67
N ARG A 216 -0.58 25.87 -11.74
CA ARG A 216 -1.62 24.92 -12.17
C ARG A 216 -1.08 23.54 -12.53
N ASP A 217 0.15 23.48 -13.06
CA ASP A 217 0.79 22.21 -13.42
C ASP A 217 1.17 21.42 -12.17
N LEU A 218 1.69 22.08 -11.14
CA LEU A 218 1.95 21.45 -9.84
C LEU A 218 0.66 20.93 -9.20
N ILE A 219 -0.40 21.75 -9.21
CA ILE A 219 -1.70 21.35 -8.65
C ILE A 219 -2.24 20.12 -9.37
N ASN A 220 -2.25 20.13 -10.70
CA ASN A 220 -2.75 19.00 -11.49
C ASN A 220 -1.86 17.77 -11.35
N ALA A 221 -0.53 17.94 -11.28
CA ALA A 221 0.40 16.83 -11.07
C ALA A 221 0.17 16.13 -9.74
N VAL A 222 -0.05 16.90 -8.66
CA VAL A 222 -0.38 16.34 -7.34
C VAL A 222 -1.75 15.66 -7.38
N LEU A 223 -2.78 16.31 -7.93
CA LEU A 223 -4.13 15.74 -8.01
C LEU A 223 -4.23 14.49 -8.90
N LYS A 224 -3.31 14.31 -9.86
CA LYS A 224 -3.23 13.08 -10.66
C LYS A 224 -3.04 11.82 -9.80
N LEU A 225 -2.48 11.95 -8.59
CA LEU A 225 -2.40 10.84 -7.62
C LEU A 225 -3.78 10.22 -7.30
N LYS A 226 -4.88 10.97 -7.43
CA LYS A 226 -6.24 10.47 -7.20
C LYS A 226 -6.65 9.38 -8.18
N GLU A 227 -6.01 9.28 -9.35
CA GLU A 227 -6.27 8.21 -10.33
C GLU A 227 -5.87 6.82 -9.81
N HIS A 228 -5.16 6.76 -8.67
CA HIS A 228 -4.70 5.51 -8.05
C HIS A 228 -5.22 5.26 -6.63
N LEU A 229 -6.11 6.12 -6.13
CA LEU A 229 -6.79 5.96 -4.84
C LEU A 229 -8.10 5.18 -4.99
#